data_AF-A0A836QA06-F1
#
_entry.id   AF-A0A836QA06-F1
#
_cell.length_a   1.000
_cell.length_b   1.000
_cell.length_c   1.000
_cell.angle_alpha   90.00
_cell.angle_beta   90.00
_cell.angle_gamma   90.00
#
_symmetry.space_group_name_H-M   'P 1'
#
loop_
_entity.id
_entity.type
_entity.pdbx_description
1 polymer ?
#
loop_
_entity_poly.entity_id
_entity_poly.type
_entity_poly.pdbx_seq_one_letter_code
_entity_poly.pdbx_strand_id
1 'polypeptide(L)'
;MKKPLTSAALIAITTAFYSTPALCIEEIEEWQRYIKQEEAGGKKFANNVAEATICLAEQYQRYGMIKQADETFERAVQLCKKFPPTPPRQYFPYIYISWARTILKGRLPSRSKDGSELRYQATETARDDFSRIYAYLKRGWNEMVSIQDPTKISAVHYNEVVKMFHETGNAVEEQKCEKYILRICDKIESSPSPTKEQIKWATEALNGLAYSIYPEVIAASDRKQIESVIAEMNASTNEAAPENRPQPRLSKVFSKLPQNERAESMRLRSLALIDRNKNDERARIEAHRYMALWYMSAGMRKGAIEQTKILSDLMGVKEAFLLFPLPQACHGRCGMG
;
A
#
# COMPACT_ATOMS: atom_id res chain seq x y z
N MET A 1 37.11 7.30 -15.72
CA MET A 1 36.91 6.52 -14.47
C MET A 1 35.73 7.11 -13.70
N LYS A 2 34.58 6.43 -13.65
CA LYS A 2 33.42 6.88 -12.85
C LYS A 2 33.70 6.55 -11.37
N LYS A 3 33.56 7.53 -10.48
CA LYS A 3 33.78 7.37 -9.03
C LYS A 3 32.74 6.37 -8.46
N PRO A 4 33.11 5.52 -7.49
CA PRO A 4 32.16 4.63 -6.83
C PRO A 4 31.08 5.46 -6.13
N LEU A 5 29.82 5.06 -6.30
CA LEU A 5 28.68 5.62 -5.57
C LEU A 5 28.88 5.37 -4.07
N THR A 6 28.69 6.41 -3.26
CA THR A 6 28.83 6.31 -1.81
C THR A 6 27.61 5.61 -1.20
N SER A 7 27.76 4.95 -0.05
CA SER A 7 26.64 4.30 0.65
C SER A 7 25.47 5.26 0.94
N ALA A 8 25.74 6.56 1.11
CA ALA A 8 24.71 7.58 1.26
C ALA A 8 23.93 7.86 -0.04
N ALA A 9 24.61 7.88 -1.20
CA ALA A 9 23.96 7.99 -2.50
C ALA A 9 23.13 6.73 -2.83
N LEU A 10 23.59 5.56 -2.40
CA LEU A 10 22.88 4.28 -2.55
C LEU A 10 21.67 4.17 -1.61
N ILE A 11 21.76 4.67 -0.38
CA ILE A 11 20.60 4.80 0.51
C ILE A 11 19.56 5.76 -0.07
N ALA A 12 20.00 6.89 -0.65
CA ALA A 12 19.13 7.82 -1.34
C ALA A 12 18.47 7.17 -2.58
N ILE A 13 19.20 6.33 -3.32
CA ILE A 13 18.67 5.52 -4.43
C ILE A 13 17.62 4.51 -3.93
N THR A 14 17.87 3.76 -2.86
CA THR A 14 16.88 2.83 -2.27
C THR A 14 15.67 3.56 -1.70
N THR A 15 15.84 4.79 -1.21
CA THR A 15 14.73 5.61 -0.70
C THR A 15 13.90 6.19 -1.86
N ALA A 16 14.55 6.61 -2.95
CA ALA A 16 13.89 7.01 -4.20
C ALA A 16 13.18 5.84 -4.91
N PHE A 17 13.64 4.60 -4.66
CA PHE A 17 13.04 3.36 -5.18
C PHE A 17 11.60 3.14 -4.69
N TYR A 18 11.26 3.60 -3.48
CA TYR A 18 9.89 3.56 -2.96
C TYR A 18 8.92 4.46 -3.74
N SER A 19 9.45 5.51 -4.39
CA SER A 19 8.68 6.46 -5.20
C SER A 19 8.70 6.14 -6.69
N THR A 20 9.79 5.60 -7.26
CA THR A 20 9.92 5.35 -8.70
C THR A 20 10.83 4.14 -9.02
N PRO A 21 10.30 2.90 -9.06
CA PRO A 21 11.06 1.66 -9.33
C PRO A 21 11.70 1.56 -10.73
N ALA A 22 11.53 2.57 -11.57
CA ALA A 22 11.96 2.60 -12.97
C ALA A 22 13.32 3.29 -13.18
N LEU A 23 13.90 3.98 -12.18
CA LEU A 23 14.86 5.06 -12.47
C LEU A 23 16.29 4.97 -11.91
N CYS A 24 16.69 3.96 -11.13
CA CYS A 24 17.98 4.11 -10.41
C CYS A 24 19.14 3.17 -10.74
N ILE A 25 18.93 1.93 -11.22
CA ILE A 25 20.01 1.09 -11.77
C ILE A 25 19.38 0.18 -12.83
N GLU A 26 19.51 0.54 -14.10
CA GLU A 26 19.05 -0.30 -15.24
C GLU A 26 20.03 -1.44 -15.54
N GLU A 27 21.29 -1.31 -15.14
CA GLU A 27 22.34 -2.27 -15.48
C GLU A 27 22.47 -3.38 -14.42
N ILE A 28 22.18 -4.62 -14.82
CA ILE A 28 22.41 -5.85 -14.03
C ILE A 28 23.82 -5.88 -13.42
N GLU A 29 24.84 -5.42 -14.17
CA GLU A 29 26.24 -5.43 -13.74
C GLU A 29 26.51 -4.50 -12.56
N GLU A 30 25.78 -3.38 -12.44
CA GLU A 30 25.92 -2.46 -11.31
C GLU A 30 25.31 -3.07 -10.03
N TRP A 31 24.17 -3.74 -10.15
CA TRP A 31 23.58 -4.52 -9.06
C TRP A 31 24.51 -5.63 -8.56
N GLN A 32 25.09 -6.40 -9.48
CA GLN A 32 26.03 -7.46 -9.14
C GLN A 32 27.29 -6.92 -8.43
N ARG A 33 27.82 -5.78 -8.90
CA ARG A 33 28.96 -5.11 -8.27
C ARG A 33 28.62 -4.64 -6.86
N TYR A 34 27.45 -4.02 -6.67
CA TYR A 34 27.00 -3.55 -5.36
C TYR A 34 26.84 -4.69 -4.36
N ILE A 35 26.14 -5.77 -4.75
CA ILE A 35 25.92 -6.93 -3.87
C ILE A 35 27.26 -7.51 -3.41
N LYS A 36 28.23 -7.68 -4.32
CA LYS A 36 29.58 -8.18 -3.97
C LYS A 36 30.31 -7.26 -2.99
N GLN A 37 30.19 -5.94 -3.14
CA GLN A 37 30.83 -4.97 -2.25
C GLN A 37 30.22 -5.00 -0.85
N GLU A 38 28.90 -4.97 -0.75
CA GLU A 38 28.20 -4.96 0.54
C GLU A 38 28.33 -6.31 1.27
N GLU A 39 28.35 -7.43 0.53
CA GLU A 39 28.63 -8.76 1.10
C GLU A 39 30.02 -8.83 1.74
N ALA A 40 31.02 -8.17 1.15
CA ALA A 40 32.35 -8.06 1.74
C ALA A 40 32.36 -7.24 3.05
N GLY A 41 31.39 -6.33 3.23
CA GLY A 41 31.16 -5.59 4.46
C GLY A 41 30.47 -6.39 5.58
N GLY A 42 30.08 -7.65 5.32
CA GLY A 42 29.59 -8.59 6.32
C GLY A 42 28.23 -8.24 6.94
N LYS A 43 28.02 -8.60 8.22
CA LYS A 43 26.74 -8.45 8.93
C LYS A 43 26.19 -7.01 8.96
N LYS A 44 27.07 -6.01 8.87
CA LYS A 44 26.70 -4.58 8.93
C LYS A 44 25.75 -4.19 7.79
N PHE A 45 25.83 -4.85 6.65
CA PHE A 45 25.08 -4.50 5.44
C PHE A 45 24.09 -5.59 5.02
N ALA A 46 23.77 -6.54 5.93
CA ALA A 46 22.88 -7.66 5.64
C ALA A 46 21.52 -7.22 5.04
N ASN A 47 20.93 -6.15 5.58
CA ASN A 47 19.68 -5.57 5.08
C ASN A 47 19.81 -5.05 3.64
N ASN A 48 20.90 -4.33 3.36
CA ASN A 48 21.17 -3.76 2.04
C ASN A 48 21.41 -4.85 0.99
N VAL A 49 22.16 -5.89 1.36
CA VAL A 49 22.47 -7.03 0.50
C VAL A 49 21.20 -7.79 0.12
N ALA A 50 20.33 -8.08 1.09
CA ALA A 50 19.07 -8.76 0.84
C ALA A 50 18.17 -7.96 -0.11
N GLU A 51 17.99 -6.67 0.16
CA GLU A 51 17.17 -5.78 -0.66
C GLU A 51 17.71 -5.64 -2.08
N ALA A 52 19.01 -5.43 -2.24
CA ALA A 52 19.63 -5.35 -3.57
C ALA A 52 19.54 -6.67 -4.35
N THR A 53 19.59 -7.80 -3.66
CA THR A 53 19.43 -9.11 -4.30
C THR A 53 17.99 -9.30 -4.79
N ILE A 54 16.98 -8.84 -4.03
CA ILE A 54 15.58 -8.80 -4.49
C ILE A 54 15.47 -7.92 -5.73
N CYS A 55 16.01 -6.69 -5.70
CA CYS A 55 15.96 -5.78 -6.84
C CYS A 55 16.63 -6.37 -8.10
N LEU A 56 17.77 -7.03 -7.95
CA LEU A 56 18.43 -7.72 -9.06
C LEU A 56 17.55 -8.84 -9.65
N ALA A 57 16.88 -9.62 -8.80
CA ALA A 57 15.95 -10.66 -9.24
C ALA A 57 14.77 -10.06 -10.02
N GLU A 58 14.21 -8.95 -9.55
CA GLU A 58 13.18 -8.20 -10.26
C GLU A 58 13.66 -7.70 -11.63
N GLN A 59 14.92 -7.22 -11.74
CA GLN A 59 15.50 -6.85 -13.04
C GLN A 59 15.66 -8.06 -13.96
N TYR A 60 16.17 -9.19 -13.48
CA TYR A 60 16.25 -10.40 -14.28
C TYR A 60 14.89 -10.82 -14.82
N GLN A 61 13.84 -10.76 -14.00
CA GLN A 61 12.48 -11.04 -14.45
C GLN A 61 12.04 -10.05 -15.54
N ARG A 62 12.29 -8.75 -15.36
CA ARG A 62 11.96 -7.70 -16.33
C ARG A 62 12.61 -7.96 -17.70
N TYR A 63 13.84 -8.48 -17.74
CA TYR A 63 14.55 -8.85 -18.96
C TYR A 63 14.19 -10.25 -19.51
N GLY A 64 13.23 -10.95 -18.92
CA GLY A 64 12.83 -12.31 -19.33
C GLY A 64 13.83 -13.41 -18.94
N MET A 65 14.81 -13.10 -18.09
CA MET A 65 15.82 -14.03 -17.57
C MET A 65 15.27 -14.82 -16.38
N ILE A 66 14.24 -15.62 -16.61
CA ILE A 66 13.42 -16.25 -15.55
C ILE A 66 14.24 -17.13 -14.62
N LYS A 67 15.12 -17.97 -15.19
CA LYS A 67 15.97 -18.87 -14.39
C LYS A 67 16.89 -18.07 -13.47
N GLN A 68 17.51 -17.01 -13.98
CA GLN A 68 18.38 -16.13 -13.20
C GLN A 68 17.59 -15.37 -12.13
N ALA A 69 16.36 -14.95 -12.43
CA ALA A 69 15.48 -14.30 -11.46
C ALA A 69 15.19 -15.25 -10.28
N ASP A 70 14.77 -16.48 -10.58
CA ASP A 70 14.46 -17.50 -9.56
C ASP A 70 15.69 -17.85 -8.70
N GLU A 71 16.83 -18.10 -9.34
CA GLU A 71 18.10 -18.37 -8.64
C GLU A 71 18.51 -17.19 -7.75
N THR A 72 18.24 -15.96 -8.18
CA THR A 72 18.56 -14.74 -7.42
C THR A 72 17.60 -14.53 -6.26
N PHE A 73 16.30 -14.81 -6.41
CA PHE A 73 15.35 -14.80 -5.30
C PHE A 73 15.71 -15.87 -4.25
N GLU A 74 16.05 -17.08 -4.68
CA GLU A 74 16.51 -18.14 -3.76
C GLU A 74 17.80 -17.71 -3.05
N ARG A 75 18.73 -17.07 -3.76
CA ARG A 75 19.93 -16.48 -3.14
C ARG A 75 19.55 -15.44 -2.08
N ALA A 76 18.56 -14.58 -2.32
CA ALA A 76 18.11 -13.61 -1.32
C ALA A 76 17.59 -14.31 -0.04
N VAL A 77 16.84 -15.40 -0.19
CA VAL A 77 16.39 -16.24 0.95
C VAL A 77 17.58 -16.78 1.73
N GLN A 78 18.56 -17.36 1.05
CA GLN A 78 19.76 -17.92 1.71
C GLN A 78 20.59 -16.84 2.40
N LEU A 79 20.71 -15.66 1.79
CA LEU A 79 21.41 -14.53 2.39
C LEU A 79 20.71 -14.03 3.66
N CYS A 80 19.38 -13.92 3.65
CA CYS A 80 18.63 -13.58 4.86
C CYS A 80 18.73 -14.64 5.96
N LYS A 81 18.86 -15.93 5.62
CA LYS A 81 19.13 -16.98 6.62
C LYS A 81 20.53 -16.87 7.21
N LYS A 82 21.53 -16.64 6.37
CA LYS A 82 22.94 -16.52 6.77
C LYS A 82 23.22 -15.25 7.57
N PHE A 83 22.57 -14.16 7.18
CA PHE A 83 22.67 -12.85 7.80
C PHE A 83 21.27 -12.34 8.12
N PRO A 84 20.69 -12.79 9.25
CA PRO A 84 19.34 -12.41 9.66
C PRO A 84 19.24 -10.88 9.69
N PRO A 85 18.29 -10.29 8.96
CA PRO A 85 18.16 -8.86 8.91
C PRO A 85 17.73 -8.34 10.29
N THR A 86 18.37 -7.26 10.75
CA THR A 86 18.06 -6.67 12.05
C THR A 86 16.82 -5.77 11.95
N PRO A 87 16.00 -5.68 13.02
CA PRO A 87 14.91 -4.72 13.09
C PRO A 87 15.38 -3.30 12.68
N PRO A 88 14.53 -2.51 11.99
CA PRO A 88 13.10 -2.74 11.77
C PRO A 88 12.76 -3.57 10.52
N ARG A 89 13.74 -4.00 9.73
CA ARG A 89 13.49 -4.59 8.41
C ARG A 89 13.51 -6.12 8.48
N GLN A 90 12.36 -6.76 8.54
CA GLN A 90 12.24 -8.22 8.45
C GLN A 90 11.94 -8.61 7.00
N TYR A 91 12.99 -8.80 6.19
CA TYR A 91 12.85 -9.07 4.74
C TYR A 91 12.38 -10.49 4.40
N PHE A 92 12.44 -11.43 5.35
CA PHE A 92 12.26 -12.84 5.02
C PHE A 92 10.91 -13.14 4.35
N PRO A 93 9.77 -12.64 4.88
CA PRO A 93 8.50 -12.81 4.18
C PRO A 93 8.37 -11.95 2.93
N TYR A 94 8.99 -10.76 2.93
CA TYR A 94 8.94 -9.82 1.81
C TYR A 94 9.59 -10.38 0.54
N ILE A 95 10.63 -11.23 0.66
CA ILE A 95 11.25 -11.89 -0.50
C ILE A 95 10.21 -12.73 -1.26
N TYR A 96 9.45 -13.58 -0.55
CA TYR A 96 8.45 -14.45 -1.18
C TYR A 96 7.28 -13.67 -1.78
N ILE A 97 6.82 -12.63 -1.09
CA ILE A 97 5.79 -11.70 -1.59
C ILE A 97 6.28 -11.01 -2.87
N SER A 98 7.53 -10.53 -2.87
CA SER A 98 8.13 -9.85 -4.04
C SER A 98 8.32 -10.79 -5.21
N TRP A 99 8.71 -12.04 -4.95
CA TRP A 99 8.84 -13.08 -5.98
C TRP A 99 7.49 -13.40 -6.62
N ALA A 100 6.46 -13.66 -5.80
CA ALA A 100 5.09 -13.89 -6.27
C ALA A 100 4.56 -12.72 -7.11
N ARG A 101 4.72 -11.49 -6.60
CA ARG A 101 4.32 -10.25 -7.29
C ARG A 101 5.04 -10.07 -8.62
N THR A 102 6.32 -10.39 -8.67
CA THR A 102 7.17 -10.27 -9.87
C THR A 102 6.77 -11.27 -10.95
N ILE A 103 6.31 -12.47 -10.57
CA ILE A 103 5.71 -13.42 -11.52
C ILE A 103 4.34 -12.90 -11.97
N LEU A 104 3.49 -12.46 -11.04
CA LEU A 104 2.12 -12.02 -11.29
C LEU A 104 2.02 -10.79 -12.20
N LYS A 105 2.87 -9.78 -11.98
CA LYS A 105 2.90 -8.54 -12.78
C LYS A 105 3.48 -8.75 -14.19
N GLY A 106 3.99 -9.94 -14.48
CA GLY A 106 4.51 -10.28 -15.80
C GLY A 106 5.78 -9.51 -16.20
N ARG A 107 6.24 -9.83 -17.40
CA ARG A 107 7.44 -9.27 -18.05
C ARG A 107 7.15 -7.82 -18.48
N LEU A 108 8.13 -6.93 -18.36
CA LEU A 108 8.01 -5.62 -19.01
C LEU A 108 7.96 -5.82 -20.54
N PRO A 109 7.36 -4.87 -21.29
CA PRO A 109 7.57 -4.78 -22.72
C PRO A 109 9.07 -4.77 -23.04
N SER A 110 9.52 -5.57 -23.99
CA SER A 110 10.78 -5.27 -24.69
C SER A 110 10.60 -3.96 -25.44
N ARG A 111 11.54 -3.01 -25.31
CA ARG A 111 11.64 -1.87 -26.24
C ARG A 111 11.62 -2.43 -27.65
N SER A 112 10.67 -1.98 -28.48
CA SER A 112 10.77 -2.20 -29.92
C SER A 112 12.09 -1.61 -30.42
N LYS A 113 12.68 -2.17 -31.49
CA LYS A 113 13.97 -1.72 -32.02
C LYS A 113 14.00 -0.21 -32.37
N ASP A 114 12.84 0.41 -32.52
CA ASP A 114 12.61 1.81 -32.86
C ASP A 114 12.23 2.70 -31.66
N GLY A 115 12.09 2.15 -30.45
CA GLY A 115 11.91 2.92 -29.21
C GLY A 115 10.57 3.63 -29.03
N SER A 116 9.56 3.33 -29.86
CA SER A 116 8.34 4.15 -29.99
C SER A 116 7.12 3.63 -29.23
N GLU A 117 7.05 2.34 -28.82
CA GLU A 117 5.91 1.80 -28.08
C GLU A 117 6.28 0.82 -26.95
N LEU A 118 5.79 1.09 -25.73
CA LEU A 118 5.68 0.11 -24.65
C LEU A 118 4.40 -0.72 -24.87
N ARG A 119 4.48 -1.82 -25.63
CA ARG A 119 3.36 -2.77 -25.70
C ARG A 119 3.45 -3.75 -24.53
N TYR A 120 2.51 -3.66 -23.58
CA TYR A 120 2.25 -4.72 -22.63
C TYR A 120 1.82 -5.97 -23.42
N GLN A 121 2.77 -6.83 -23.80
CA GLN A 121 2.43 -8.21 -24.03
C GLN A 121 2.15 -8.78 -22.65
N ALA A 122 0.88 -8.81 -22.27
CA ALA A 122 0.41 -9.83 -21.35
C ALA A 122 0.79 -11.17 -22.00
N THR A 123 1.99 -11.67 -21.75
CA THR A 123 2.21 -13.10 -21.85
C THR A 123 1.22 -13.64 -20.84
N GLU A 124 0.13 -14.23 -21.31
CA GLU A 124 -0.82 -14.96 -20.46
C GLU A 124 0.03 -15.68 -19.42
N THR A 125 -0.11 -15.29 -18.14
CA THR A 125 0.53 -16.03 -17.04
C THR A 125 0.14 -17.47 -17.29
N ALA A 126 1.13 -18.31 -17.64
CA ALA A 126 0.85 -19.70 -17.95
C ALA A 126 0.17 -20.31 -16.72
N ARG A 127 -0.70 -21.31 -16.90
CA ARG A 127 -1.31 -22.01 -15.74
C ARG A 127 -0.26 -22.45 -14.71
N ASP A 128 0.95 -22.74 -15.16
CA ASP A 128 2.10 -23.11 -14.33
C ASP A 128 2.60 -21.97 -13.42
N ASP A 129 2.45 -20.71 -13.82
CA ASP A 129 2.88 -19.55 -13.03
C ASP A 129 1.97 -19.31 -11.83
N PHE A 130 0.67 -19.60 -11.92
CA PHE A 130 -0.24 -19.50 -10.77
C PHE A 130 0.10 -20.48 -9.65
N SER A 131 0.53 -21.70 -9.99
CA SER A 131 0.98 -22.68 -9.00
C SER A 131 2.24 -22.22 -8.28
N ARG A 132 3.17 -21.58 -9.00
CA ARG A 132 4.40 -20.99 -8.43
C ARG A 132 4.08 -19.79 -7.54
N ILE A 133 3.24 -18.86 -8.00
CA ILE A 133 2.75 -17.72 -7.23
C ILE A 133 2.14 -18.22 -5.91
N TYR A 134 1.22 -19.19 -5.98
CA TYR A 134 0.60 -19.78 -4.81
C TYR A 134 1.62 -20.35 -3.81
N ALA A 135 2.59 -21.13 -4.30
CA ALA A 135 3.62 -21.72 -3.45
C ALA A 135 4.44 -20.65 -2.72
N TYR A 136 4.83 -19.57 -3.40
CA TYR A 136 5.58 -18.47 -2.79
C TYR A 136 4.73 -17.65 -1.82
N LEU A 137 3.49 -17.31 -2.17
CA LEU A 137 2.57 -16.63 -1.26
C LEU A 137 2.35 -17.43 0.03
N LYS A 138 2.13 -18.74 -0.07
CA LYS A 138 1.95 -19.61 1.09
C LYS A 138 3.20 -19.70 1.97
N ARG A 139 4.40 -19.77 1.36
CA ARG A 139 5.66 -19.70 2.11
C ARG A 139 5.80 -18.38 2.84
N GLY A 140 5.64 -17.25 2.13
CA GLY A 140 5.69 -15.92 2.73
C GLY A 140 4.69 -15.76 3.87
N TRP A 141 3.45 -16.20 3.67
CA TRP A 141 2.41 -16.19 4.69
C TRP A 141 2.79 -17.01 5.93
N ASN A 142 3.25 -18.25 5.75
CA ASN A 142 3.63 -19.12 6.86
C ASN A 142 4.76 -18.52 7.71
N GLU A 143 5.75 -17.89 7.05
CA GLU A 143 6.81 -17.17 7.74
C GLU A 143 6.24 -15.99 8.54
N MET A 144 5.30 -15.22 7.97
CA MET A 144 4.68 -14.08 8.66
C MET A 144 3.91 -14.50 9.92
N VAL A 145 3.08 -15.54 9.80
CA VAL A 145 2.25 -16.00 10.93
C VAL A 145 3.03 -16.80 11.97
N SER A 146 4.28 -17.21 11.65
CA SER A 146 5.18 -17.84 12.62
C SER A 146 5.79 -16.84 13.62
N ILE A 147 5.72 -15.54 13.33
CA ILE A 147 6.27 -14.49 14.19
C ILE A 147 5.35 -14.30 15.40
N GLN A 148 5.92 -14.36 16.61
CA GLN A 148 5.19 -14.27 17.87
C GLN A 148 4.41 -12.95 18.02
N ASP A 149 5.02 -11.84 17.61
CA ASP A 149 4.36 -10.53 17.54
C ASP A 149 4.13 -10.13 16.08
N PRO A 150 2.90 -10.30 15.55
CA PRO A 150 2.62 -10.02 14.15
C PRO A 150 2.74 -8.53 13.80
N THR A 151 2.72 -7.64 14.80
CA THR A 151 2.87 -6.19 14.59
C THR A 151 4.31 -5.79 14.23
N LYS A 152 5.27 -6.71 14.36
CA LYS A 152 6.66 -6.52 13.89
C LYS A 152 6.80 -6.60 12.37
N ILE A 153 5.82 -7.16 11.68
CA ILE A 153 5.74 -7.14 10.22
C ILE A 153 4.75 -6.05 9.81
N SER A 154 5.11 -5.23 8.84
CA SER A 154 4.21 -4.21 8.29
C SER A 154 2.87 -4.81 7.85
N ALA A 155 1.76 -4.18 8.26
CA ALA A 155 0.41 -4.56 7.85
C ALA A 155 0.24 -4.53 6.32
N VAL A 156 1.01 -3.67 5.62
CA VAL A 156 1.04 -3.61 4.15
C VAL A 156 1.41 -4.95 3.53
N HIS A 157 2.33 -5.72 4.13
CA HIS A 157 2.70 -7.03 3.61
C HIS A 157 1.58 -8.05 3.77
N TYR A 158 0.83 -8.00 4.87
CA TYR A 158 -0.34 -8.86 5.07
C TYR A 158 -1.42 -8.56 4.02
N ASN A 159 -1.70 -7.28 3.79
CA ASN A 159 -2.68 -6.84 2.80
C ASN A 159 -2.27 -7.18 1.36
N GLU A 160 -0.98 -7.09 1.03
CA GLU A 160 -0.49 -7.48 -0.30
C GLU A 160 -0.69 -8.98 -0.56
N VAL A 161 -0.51 -9.85 0.46
CA VAL A 161 -0.79 -11.29 0.32
C VAL A 161 -2.28 -11.55 0.08
N VAL A 162 -3.18 -10.91 0.83
CA VAL A 162 -4.64 -11.01 0.62
C VAL A 162 -5.00 -10.57 -0.79
N LYS A 163 -4.49 -9.41 -1.22
CA LYS A 163 -4.70 -8.88 -2.57
C LYS A 163 -4.20 -9.84 -3.65
N MET A 164 -3.02 -10.44 -3.50
CA MET A 164 -2.51 -11.38 -4.50
C MET A 164 -3.30 -12.69 -4.53
N PHE A 165 -3.83 -13.18 -3.39
CA PHE A 165 -4.76 -14.31 -3.41
C PHE A 165 -6.07 -13.97 -4.11
N HIS A 166 -6.57 -12.75 -3.94
CA HIS A 166 -7.72 -12.24 -4.68
C HIS A 166 -7.45 -12.18 -6.19
N GLU A 167 -6.34 -11.56 -6.60
CA GLU A 167 -5.93 -11.43 -8.01
C GLU A 167 -5.68 -12.78 -8.71
N THR A 168 -5.30 -13.81 -7.95
CA THR A 168 -5.11 -15.18 -8.45
C THR A 168 -6.36 -16.06 -8.33
N GLY A 169 -7.48 -15.52 -7.84
CA GLY A 169 -8.75 -16.24 -7.70
C GLY A 169 -8.79 -17.29 -6.59
N ASN A 170 -7.86 -17.24 -5.63
CA ASN A 170 -7.80 -18.18 -4.50
C ASN A 170 -8.61 -17.68 -3.30
N ALA A 171 -9.93 -17.70 -3.42
CA ALA A 171 -10.86 -17.19 -2.40
C ALA A 171 -10.70 -17.87 -1.01
N VAL A 172 -10.30 -19.15 -0.97
CA VAL A 172 -10.13 -19.88 0.29
C VAL A 172 -8.94 -19.34 1.09
N GLU A 173 -7.79 -19.15 0.45
CA GLU A 173 -6.62 -18.58 1.14
C GLU A 173 -6.77 -17.08 1.39
N GLU A 174 -7.40 -16.34 0.48
CA GLU A 174 -7.78 -14.92 0.70
C GLU A 174 -8.56 -14.76 2.02
N GLN A 175 -9.65 -15.53 2.19
CA GLN A 175 -10.48 -15.46 3.39
C GLN A 175 -9.74 -15.89 4.66
N LYS A 176 -8.87 -16.91 4.58
CA LYS A 176 -8.05 -17.32 5.73
C LYS A 176 -7.09 -16.23 6.17
N CYS A 177 -6.40 -15.61 5.21
CA CYS A 177 -5.46 -14.53 5.46
C CYS A 177 -6.17 -13.31 6.06
N GLU A 178 -7.29 -12.92 5.47
CA GLU A 178 -8.08 -11.80 5.97
C GLU A 178 -8.59 -12.06 7.40
N LYS A 179 -9.14 -13.26 7.67
CA LYS A 179 -9.62 -13.63 9.00
C LYS A 179 -8.52 -13.58 10.06
N TYR A 180 -7.29 -13.93 9.68
CA TYR A 180 -6.14 -13.81 10.58
C TYR A 180 -5.83 -12.34 10.91
N ILE A 181 -5.81 -11.46 9.90
CA ILE A 181 -5.59 -10.01 10.10
C ILE A 181 -6.67 -9.42 11.01
N LEU A 182 -7.94 -9.71 10.72
CA LEU A 182 -9.06 -9.20 11.51
C LEU A 182 -8.99 -9.64 12.98
N ARG A 183 -8.59 -10.90 13.25
CA ARG A 183 -8.38 -11.37 14.64
C ARG A 183 -7.30 -10.60 15.39
N ILE A 184 -6.25 -10.12 14.70
CA ILE A 184 -5.22 -9.27 15.32
C ILE A 184 -5.82 -7.89 15.62
N CYS A 185 -6.54 -7.31 14.66
CA CYS A 185 -7.24 -6.04 14.86
C CYS A 185 -8.23 -6.13 16.04
N ASP A 186 -9.04 -7.19 16.13
CA ASP A 186 -10.00 -7.40 17.23
C ASP A 186 -9.31 -7.41 18.60
N LYS A 187 -8.12 -8.04 18.70
CA LYS A 187 -7.32 -8.05 19.93
C LYS A 187 -6.79 -6.67 20.30
N ILE A 188 -6.32 -5.90 19.31
CA ILE A 188 -5.81 -4.54 19.51
C ILE A 188 -6.96 -3.60 19.91
N GLU A 189 -8.11 -3.71 19.27
CA GLU A 189 -9.33 -2.96 19.59
C GLU A 189 -9.84 -3.27 21.00
N SER A 190 -9.79 -4.54 21.42
CA SER A 190 -10.23 -4.98 22.75
C SER A 190 -9.21 -4.65 23.85
N SER A 191 -7.98 -4.27 23.50
CA SER A 191 -6.99 -3.84 24.49
C SER A 191 -7.44 -2.54 25.14
N PRO A 192 -7.39 -2.40 26.48
CA PRO A 192 -7.74 -1.14 27.15
C PRO A 192 -6.74 -0.01 26.83
N SER A 193 -5.49 -0.36 26.54
CA SER A 193 -4.39 0.58 26.30
C SER A 193 -3.45 0.07 25.19
N PRO A 194 -3.90 0.03 23.92
CA PRO A 194 -3.06 -0.37 22.81
C PRO A 194 -1.91 0.63 22.61
N THR A 195 -0.72 0.14 22.26
CA THR A 195 0.43 1.02 21.99
C THR A 195 0.24 1.79 20.69
N LYS A 196 1.01 2.86 20.48
CA LYS A 196 0.97 3.65 19.24
C LYS A 196 1.27 2.78 18.01
N GLU A 197 2.21 1.85 18.14
CA GLU A 197 2.60 0.91 17.09
C GLU A 197 1.47 -0.07 16.77
N GLN A 198 0.75 -0.57 17.80
CA GLN A 198 -0.40 -1.45 17.61
C GLN A 198 -1.55 -0.72 16.91
N ILE A 199 -1.86 0.52 17.35
CA ILE A 199 -2.88 1.36 16.70
C ILE A 199 -2.49 1.58 15.24
N LYS A 200 -1.26 2.01 14.96
CA LYS A 200 -0.76 2.22 13.60
C LYS A 200 -0.88 0.95 12.74
N TRP A 201 -0.47 -0.19 13.28
CA TRP A 201 -0.52 -1.45 12.56
C TRP A 201 -1.97 -1.84 12.21
N ALA A 202 -2.88 -1.77 13.18
CA ALA A 202 -4.28 -2.14 12.99
C ALA A 202 -4.99 -1.19 12.01
N THR A 203 -4.67 0.11 12.05
CA THR A 203 -5.27 1.10 11.14
C THR A 203 -4.77 0.92 9.71
N GLU A 204 -3.48 0.65 9.51
CA GLU A 204 -2.91 0.28 8.20
C GLU A 204 -3.52 -1.02 7.68
N ALA A 205 -3.69 -2.03 8.54
CA ALA A 205 -4.30 -3.30 8.19
C ALA A 205 -5.74 -3.12 7.69
N LEU A 206 -6.59 -2.51 8.52
CA LEU A 206 -8.01 -2.28 8.22
C LEU A 206 -8.21 -1.41 6.97
N ASN A 207 -7.44 -0.32 6.84
CA ASN A 207 -7.54 0.55 5.67
C ASN A 207 -7.10 -0.14 4.39
N GLY A 208 -6.06 -0.99 4.44
CA GLY A 208 -5.63 -1.74 3.27
C GLY A 208 -6.61 -2.83 2.85
N LEU A 209 -7.24 -3.53 3.80
CA LEU A 209 -8.35 -4.46 3.50
C LEU A 209 -9.56 -3.73 2.90
N ALA A 210 -9.93 -2.58 3.47
CA ALA A 210 -11.00 -1.76 2.92
C ALA A 210 -10.69 -1.30 1.49
N TYR A 211 -9.44 -0.90 1.22
CA TYR A 211 -8.98 -0.51 -0.10
C TYR A 211 -9.03 -1.66 -1.11
N SER A 212 -8.72 -2.90 -0.71
CA SER A 212 -8.84 -4.06 -1.61
C SER A 212 -10.29 -4.39 -2.00
N ILE A 213 -11.25 -4.09 -1.11
CA ILE A 213 -12.68 -4.29 -1.39
C ILE A 213 -13.22 -3.15 -2.26
N TYR A 214 -12.79 -1.92 -1.94
CA TYR A 214 -13.30 -0.72 -2.57
C TYR A 214 -12.16 0.30 -2.77
N PRO A 215 -11.41 0.16 -3.88
CA PRO A 215 -10.28 1.00 -4.21
C PRO A 215 -10.78 2.31 -4.80
N GLU A 216 -11.33 3.18 -3.97
CA GLU A 216 -11.61 4.52 -4.45
C GLU A 216 -10.31 5.32 -4.58
N VAL A 217 -10.06 5.73 -5.82
CA VAL A 217 -9.21 6.88 -6.07
C VAL A 217 -9.92 8.05 -5.38
N ILE A 218 -9.27 8.64 -4.37
CA ILE A 218 -9.59 9.98 -3.91
C ILE A 218 -9.21 10.92 -5.06
N ALA A 219 -9.91 10.79 -6.19
CA ALA A 219 -9.79 11.66 -7.34
C ALA A 219 -10.43 12.94 -6.84
N ALA A 220 -9.58 13.81 -6.27
CA ALA A 220 -9.91 15.10 -5.66
C ALA A 220 -11.40 15.38 -5.81
N SER A 221 -12.20 14.86 -4.86
CA SER A 221 -13.66 14.82 -4.97
C SER A 221 -14.10 16.17 -5.51
N ASP A 222 -14.84 16.17 -6.63
CA ASP A 222 -15.13 17.38 -7.42
C ASP A 222 -15.30 18.56 -6.47
N ARG A 223 -14.56 19.65 -6.68
CA ARG A 223 -14.57 20.81 -5.79
C ARG A 223 -16.00 21.24 -5.45
N LYS A 224 -16.91 21.12 -6.41
CA LYS A 224 -18.34 21.38 -6.26
C LYS A 224 -19.02 20.45 -5.26
N GLN A 225 -18.63 19.18 -5.20
CA GLN A 225 -19.14 18.19 -4.26
C GLN A 225 -18.69 18.50 -2.83
N ILE A 226 -17.41 18.85 -2.63
CA ILE A 226 -16.87 19.29 -1.33
C ILE A 226 -17.63 20.53 -0.85
N GLU A 227 -17.76 21.53 -1.71
CA GLU A 227 -18.49 22.77 -1.39
C GLU A 227 -19.96 22.51 -1.08
N SER A 228 -20.60 21.57 -1.79
CA SER A 228 -21.99 21.16 -1.52
C SER A 228 -22.17 20.51 -0.16
N VAL A 229 -21.24 19.63 0.26
CA VAL A 229 -21.27 19.00 1.59
C VAL A 229 -21.04 20.03 2.69
N ILE A 230 -20.10 20.96 2.50
CA ILE A 230 -19.82 22.02 3.48
C ILE A 230 -20.97 23.01 3.60
N ALA A 231 -21.59 23.39 2.47
CA ALA A 231 -22.77 24.24 2.48
C ALA A 231 -23.93 23.61 3.24
N GLU A 232 -24.10 22.28 3.16
CA GLU A 232 -25.13 21.55 3.91
C GLU A 232 -24.75 21.37 5.38
N MET A 233 -23.49 21.06 5.69
CA MET A 233 -22.99 21.03 7.06
C MET A 233 -23.23 22.36 7.79
N ASN A 234 -23.05 23.49 7.09
CA ASN A 234 -23.24 24.82 7.64
C ASN A 234 -24.69 25.31 7.63
N ALA A 235 -25.59 24.65 6.88
CA ALA A 235 -27.01 24.96 6.91
C ALA A 235 -27.60 24.42 8.23
N SER A 236 -27.90 25.33 9.17
CA SER A 236 -28.51 25.02 10.46
C SER A 236 -29.83 24.24 10.31
N THR A 237 -30.13 23.40 11.30
CA THR A 237 -31.30 22.49 11.45
C THR A 237 -32.71 23.09 11.30
N ASN A 238 -32.85 24.37 10.91
CA ASN A 238 -34.13 25.08 10.79
C ASN A 238 -34.45 25.60 9.38
N GLU A 239 -33.62 25.32 8.37
CA GLU A 239 -33.99 25.58 6.98
C GLU A 239 -34.05 24.24 6.24
N ALA A 240 -35.28 23.82 5.91
CA ALA A 240 -35.51 22.70 5.02
C ALA A 240 -34.67 22.91 3.75
N ALA A 241 -33.69 22.04 3.54
CA ALA A 241 -32.82 22.12 2.39
C ALA A 241 -33.69 22.11 1.11
N PRO A 242 -33.50 23.05 0.17
CA PRO A 242 -34.30 23.06 -1.05
C PRO A 242 -34.07 21.76 -1.83
N GLU A 243 -35.14 21.01 -2.06
CA GLU A 243 -35.23 19.71 -2.76
C GLU A 243 -34.60 19.68 -4.17
N ASN A 244 -34.17 20.84 -4.69
CA ASN A 244 -33.69 21.01 -6.06
C ASN A 244 -32.17 21.15 -6.21
N ARG A 245 -31.35 20.78 -5.21
CA ARG A 245 -29.89 20.75 -5.40
C ARG A 245 -29.53 19.60 -6.36
N PRO A 246 -28.67 19.84 -7.39
CA PRO A 246 -28.29 18.79 -8.33
C PRO A 246 -27.65 17.65 -7.55
N GLN A 247 -28.33 16.50 -7.52
CA GLN A 247 -27.70 15.28 -7.05
C GLN A 247 -26.50 15.02 -7.96
N PRO A 248 -25.29 14.82 -7.39
CA PRO A 248 -24.16 14.40 -8.21
C PRO A 248 -24.61 13.15 -8.96
N ARG A 249 -24.48 13.17 -10.29
CA ARG A 249 -24.77 12.00 -11.11
C ARG A 249 -23.90 10.89 -10.54
N LEU A 250 -24.54 9.89 -9.93
CA LEU A 250 -23.91 8.63 -9.59
C LEU A 250 -23.12 8.22 -10.82
N SER A 251 -21.78 8.26 -10.76
CA SER A 251 -21.01 7.62 -11.80
C SER A 251 -21.47 6.17 -11.78
N LYS A 252 -21.82 5.63 -12.94
CA LYS A 252 -22.48 4.32 -13.11
C LYS A 252 -21.62 3.12 -12.62
N VAL A 253 -20.60 3.35 -11.80
CA VAL A 253 -19.58 2.39 -11.36
C VAL A 253 -19.84 1.85 -9.95
N PHE A 254 -20.64 2.52 -9.11
CA PHE A 254 -20.55 2.30 -7.65
C PHE A 254 -21.78 1.70 -6.92
N SER A 255 -22.73 1.12 -7.66
CA SER A 255 -23.85 0.40 -7.04
C SER A 255 -23.58 -1.12 -6.93
N LYS A 256 -22.79 -1.52 -5.93
CA LYS A 256 -22.81 -2.91 -5.41
C LYS A 256 -22.90 -2.89 -3.87
N LEU A 257 -24.13 -3.13 -3.42
CA LEU A 257 -24.70 -2.83 -2.10
C LEU A 257 -24.43 -3.81 -0.92
N PRO A 258 -23.44 -4.73 -0.96
CA PRO A 258 -22.88 -5.28 0.31
C PRO A 258 -21.38 -5.05 0.51
N GLN A 259 -20.64 -4.75 -0.56
CA GLN A 259 -19.18 -4.57 -0.49
C GLN A 259 -18.81 -3.24 0.17
N ASN A 260 -19.64 -2.22 -0.01
CA ASN A 260 -19.48 -0.91 0.60
C ASN A 260 -19.61 -0.97 2.13
N GLU A 261 -20.57 -1.73 2.67
CA GLU A 261 -20.77 -1.85 4.13
C GLU A 261 -19.57 -2.51 4.82
N ARG A 262 -18.96 -3.51 4.17
CA ARG A 262 -17.77 -4.19 4.70
C ARG A 262 -16.55 -3.27 4.69
N ALA A 263 -16.31 -2.56 3.58
CA ALA A 263 -15.23 -1.59 3.48
C ALA A 263 -15.42 -0.41 4.47
N GLU A 264 -16.66 0.08 4.59
CA GLU A 264 -17.04 1.09 5.57
C GLU A 264 -16.75 0.63 6.99
N SER A 265 -17.19 -0.57 7.37
CA SER A 265 -16.97 -1.13 8.70
C SER A 265 -15.49 -1.18 9.06
N MET A 266 -14.62 -1.62 8.13
CA MET A 266 -13.17 -1.63 8.34
C MET A 266 -12.60 -0.21 8.52
N ARG A 267 -13.05 0.77 7.73
CA ARG A 267 -12.62 2.17 7.87
C ARG A 267 -13.10 2.80 9.18
N LEU A 268 -14.33 2.54 9.59
CA LEU A 268 -14.89 3.02 10.86
C LEU A 268 -14.15 2.42 12.06
N ARG A 269 -13.81 1.12 12.00
CA ARG A 269 -12.96 0.46 12.99
C ARG A 269 -11.57 1.11 13.10
N SER A 270 -10.95 1.39 11.95
CA SER A 270 -9.68 2.12 11.87
C SER A 270 -9.78 3.51 12.49
N LEU A 271 -10.81 4.27 12.13
CA LEU A 271 -11.07 5.61 12.66
C LEU A 271 -11.25 5.59 14.19
N ALA A 272 -12.03 4.64 14.71
CA ALA A 272 -12.25 4.47 16.15
C ALA A 272 -10.94 4.20 16.92
N LEU A 273 -10.03 3.42 16.35
CA LEU A 273 -8.69 3.20 16.92
C LEU A 273 -7.85 4.49 16.96
N ILE A 274 -7.91 5.30 15.89
CA ILE A 274 -7.19 6.58 15.82
C ILE A 274 -7.74 7.58 16.84
N ASP A 275 -9.07 7.66 16.99
CA ASP A 275 -9.72 8.56 17.96
C ASP A 275 -9.41 8.23 19.42
N ARG A 276 -9.08 6.97 19.72
CA ARG A 276 -8.59 6.59 21.06
C ARG A 276 -7.23 7.23 21.38
N ASN A 277 -6.42 7.56 20.37
CA ASN A 277 -5.16 8.27 20.55
C ASN A 277 -5.36 9.80 20.50
N LYS A 278 -5.97 10.35 21.55
CA LYS A 278 -6.33 11.79 21.64
C LYS A 278 -5.14 12.75 21.49
N ASN A 279 -3.91 12.27 21.74
CA ASN A 279 -2.70 13.09 21.69
C ASN A 279 -2.11 13.25 20.27
N ASP A 280 -2.66 12.56 19.27
CA ASP A 280 -2.21 12.62 17.87
C ASP A 280 -3.27 13.31 17.00
N GLU A 281 -3.51 14.60 17.25
CA GLU A 281 -4.51 15.41 16.52
C GLU A 281 -4.27 15.39 15.01
N ARG A 282 -3.01 15.39 14.56
CA ARG A 282 -2.66 15.30 13.15
C ARG A 282 -3.21 14.01 12.52
N ALA A 283 -2.99 12.86 13.16
CA ALA A 283 -3.51 11.59 12.66
C ALA A 283 -5.04 11.56 12.65
N ARG A 284 -5.70 12.14 13.66
CA ARG A 284 -7.16 12.24 13.73
C ARG A 284 -7.73 13.11 12.61
N ILE A 285 -7.17 14.31 12.41
CA ILE A 285 -7.54 15.22 11.30
C ILE A 285 -7.41 14.52 9.95
N GLU A 286 -6.28 13.83 9.72
CA GLU A 286 -6.04 13.11 8.47
C GLU A 286 -7.05 11.96 8.28
N ALA A 287 -7.34 11.19 9.33
CA ALA A 287 -8.29 10.09 9.27
C ALA A 287 -9.73 10.55 8.99
N HIS A 288 -10.23 11.58 9.69
CA HIS A 288 -11.58 12.12 9.42
C HIS A 288 -11.67 12.77 8.05
N ARG A 289 -10.60 13.46 7.59
CA ARG A 289 -10.54 13.99 6.23
C ARG A 289 -10.66 12.87 5.19
N TYR A 290 -9.89 11.80 5.34
CA TYR A 290 -9.95 10.66 4.42
C TYR A 290 -11.31 9.95 4.47
N MET A 291 -11.92 9.80 5.64
CA MET A 291 -13.26 9.21 5.76
C MET A 291 -14.33 10.08 5.10
N ALA A 292 -14.27 11.40 5.29
CA ALA A 292 -15.19 12.32 4.63
C ALA A 292 -15.06 12.26 3.11
N LEU A 293 -13.83 12.28 2.58
CA LEU A 293 -13.57 12.14 1.15
C LEU A 293 -14.06 10.80 0.60
N TRP A 294 -13.84 9.72 1.33
CA TRP A 294 -14.32 8.38 0.97
C TRP A 294 -15.86 8.33 0.89
N TYR A 295 -16.55 8.88 1.87
CA TYR A 295 -18.01 8.98 1.82
C TYR A 295 -18.50 9.84 0.66
N MET A 296 -17.79 10.93 0.31
CA MET A 296 -18.13 11.75 -0.85
C MET A 296 -17.99 10.94 -2.14
N SER A 297 -16.88 10.24 -2.35
CA SER A 297 -16.69 9.43 -3.56
C SER A 297 -17.70 8.28 -3.65
N ALA A 298 -18.06 7.67 -2.52
CA ALA A 298 -19.08 6.63 -2.45
C ALA A 298 -20.53 7.17 -2.59
N GLY A 299 -20.73 8.49 -2.70
CA GLY A 299 -22.06 9.12 -2.75
C GLY A 299 -22.83 9.09 -1.42
N MET A 300 -22.17 8.74 -0.32
CA MET A 300 -22.74 8.59 1.02
C MET A 300 -22.79 9.94 1.76
N ARG A 301 -23.72 10.80 1.33
CA ARG A 301 -23.79 12.21 1.74
C ARG A 301 -23.87 12.43 3.25
N LYS A 302 -24.68 11.64 3.96
CA LYS A 302 -24.84 11.75 5.42
C LYS A 302 -23.52 11.52 6.16
N GLY A 303 -22.80 10.45 5.81
CA GLY A 303 -21.49 10.13 6.38
C GLY A 303 -20.46 11.22 6.06
N ALA A 304 -20.46 11.74 4.83
CA ALA A 304 -19.56 12.83 4.45
C ALA A 304 -19.76 14.09 5.31
N ILE A 305 -21.02 14.48 5.57
CA ILE A 305 -21.35 15.64 6.41
C ILE A 305 -20.91 15.41 7.85
N GLU A 306 -21.21 14.25 8.42
CA GLU A 306 -20.85 13.90 9.79
C GLU A 306 -19.33 13.96 10.01
N GLN A 307 -18.56 13.35 9.11
CA GLN A 307 -17.10 13.35 9.19
C GLN A 307 -16.49 14.74 8.93
N THR A 308 -17.09 15.53 8.02
CA THR A 308 -16.65 16.92 7.78
C THR A 308 -16.91 17.80 9.00
N LYS A 309 -17.99 17.58 9.73
CA LYS A 309 -18.29 18.30 10.98
C LYS A 309 -17.24 18.00 12.04
N ILE A 310 -16.92 16.73 12.26
CA ILE A 310 -15.87 16.34 13.22
C ILE A 310 -14.51 16.93 12.81
N LEU A 311 -14.17 16.88 11.52
CA LEU A 311 -12.96 17.51 10.98
C LEU A 311 -12.93 19.03 11.23
N SER A 312 -14.06 19.70 11.04
CA SER A 312 -14.22 21.14 11.29
C SER A 312 -13.99 21.48 12.77
N ASP A 313 -14.57 20.69 13.68
CA ASP A 313 -14.39 20.84 15.12
C ASP A 313 -12.93 20.60 15.55
N LEU A 314 -12.26 19.60 14.96
CA LEU A 314 -10.84 19.30 15.22
C LEU A 314 -9.90 20.39 14.73
N MET A 315 -10.20 21.00 13.58
CA MET A 315 -9.33 22.02 12.96
C MET A 315 -9.68 23.45 13.39
N GLY A 316 -10.86 23.67 14.00
CA GLY A 316 -11.35 25.01 14.35
C GLY A 316 -11.68 25.91 13.15
N VAL A 317 -11.93 25.31 11.98
CA VAL A 317 -12.17 26.02 10.70
C VAL A 317 -13.36 25.42 9.97
N LYS A 318 -14.03 26.20 9.12
CA LYS A 318 -15.20 25.76 8.34
C LYS A 318 -15.00 25.84 6.84
N GLU A 319 -13.89 26.43 6.41
CA GLU A 319 -13.58 26.75 5.04
C GLU A 319 -13.12 25.52 4.26
N ALA A 320 -13.74 25.29 3.10
CA ALA A 320 -13.48 24.12 2.26
C ALA A 320 -12.02 23.92 1.87
N PHE A 321 -11.29 25.01 1.59
CA PHE A 321 -9.88 24.92 1.21
C PHE A 321 -8.94 24.59 2.38
N LEU A 322 -9.38 24.82 3.63
CA LEU A 322 -8.62 24.44 4.82
C LEU A 322 -8.93 22.99 5.24
N LEU A 323 -10.22 22.62 5.21
CA LEU A 323 -10.66 21.25 5.52
C LEU A 323 -10.17 20.25 4.48
N PHE A 324 -10.20 20.63 3.20
CA PHE A 324 -9.79 19.82 2.06
C PHE A 324 -8.84 20.63 1.17
N PRO A 325 -7.56 20.75 1.58
CA PRO A 325 -6.57 21.41 0.75
C PRO A 325 -6.44 20.64 -0.57
N LEU A 326 -6.36 21.37 -1.68
CA LEU A 326 -6.03 20.75 -2.96
C LEU A 326 -4.67 20.04 -2.82
N PRO A 327 -4.49 18.87 -3.46
CA PRO A 327 -3.16 18.30 -3.57
C PRO A 327 -2.23 19.39 -4.10
N GLN A 328 -1.22 19.79 -3.33
CA GLN A 328 -0.20 20.68 -3.87
C GLN A 328 0.37 19.97 -5.08
N ALA A 329 0.45 20.67 -6.22
CA ALA A 329 1.17 20.14 -7.37
C ALA A 329 2.57 19.78 -6.86
N CYS A 330 2.92 18.48 -6.80
CA CYS A 330 4.31 18.12 -6.63
C CYS A 330 5.01 18.75 -7.84
N HIS A 331 5.81 19.79 -7.62
CA HIS A 331 6.61 20.43 -8.65
C HIS A 331 7.73 19.49 -9.11
N GLY A 332 7.36 18.34 -9.69
CA GLY A 332 8.21 17.43 -10.45
C GLY A 332 9.46 16.84 -9.78
N ARG A 333 9.88 17.29 -8.59
CA ARG A 333 11.12 16.82 -7.96
C ARG A 333 10.98 15.46 -7.28
N CYS A 334 9.75 14.98 -7.09
CA CYS A 334 9.47 13.68 -6.48
C CYS A 334 9.19 12.55 -7.49
N GLY A 335 9.05 12.85 -8.79
CA GLY A 335 8.85 11.84 -9.84
C GLY A 335 7.50 11.10 -9.81
N MET A 336 6.51 11.54 -9.03
CA MET A 336 5.16 10.95 -8.97
C MET A 336 4.07 11.98 -9.31
N GLY A 337 4.20 12.61 -10.48
CA GLY A 337 3.17 13.44 -11.09
C GLY A 337 2.58 12.75 -12.30
#